data_AF-A0A7K1T7N3-F1
#
_entry.id   AF-A0A7K1T7N3-F1
#
_cell.length_a   1.000
_cell.length_b   1.000
_cell.length_c   1.000
_cell.angle_alpha   90.00
_cell.angle_beta   90.00
_cell.angle_gamma   90.00
#
_symmetry.space_group_name_H-M   'P 1'
#
loop_
_entity.id
_entity.type
_entity.pdbx_description
1 polymer ?
#
loop_
_entity_poly.entity_id
_entity_poly.type
_entity_poly.pdbx_seq_one_letter_code
_entity_poly.pdbx_strand_id
1 'polypeptide(L)' 'MPMTAREAIRLTKKMGGRFVRHGAKHDIFANAAGEEFPIPRHPGDLSPGVERAIKEKLGLL' A
#
# COMPACT_ATOMS: atom_id res chain seq x y z
N MET A 1 8.35 -4.59 -13.77
CA MET A 1 7.17 -3.70 -13.80
C MET A 1 6.82 -3.38 -12.37
N PRO A 2 6.54 -2.11 -12.03
CA PRO A 2 6.11 -1.79 -10.68
C PRO A 2 4.81 -2.51 -10.35
N MET A 3 4.62 -2.87 -9.08
CA MET A 3 3.43 -3.58 -8.64
C MET A 3 2.17 -2.72 -8.87
N THR A 4 1.05 -3.36 -9.17
CA THR A 4 -0.25 -2.69 -9.29
C THR A 4 -0.83 -2.34 -7.92
N ALA A 5 -1.76 -1.39 -7.87
CA ALA A 5 -2.49 -1.07 -6.64
C ALA A 5 -3.20 -2.30 -6.05
N ARG A 6 -3.75 -3.16 -6.91
CA ARG A 6 -4.38 -4.41 -6.50
C ARG A 6 -3.40 -5.39 -5.88
N GLU A 7 -2.16 -5.46 -6.37
CA GLU A 7 -1.10 -6.26 -5.76
C GLU A 7 -0.67 -5.69 -4.42
N ALA A 8 -0.52 -4.36 -4.32
CA ALA A 8 -0.21 -3.70 -3.05
C ALA A 8 -1.28 -4.03 -1.99
N ILE A 9 -2.57 -3.89 -2.32
CA ILE A 9 -3.67 -4.22 -1.41
C ILE A 9 -3.65 -5.70 -0.99
N ARG A 10 -3.44 -6.62 -1.95
CA ARG A 10 -3.35 -8.06 -1.64
C ARG A 10 -2.18 -8.36 -0.70
N LEU A 11 -1.03 -7.75 -0.96
CA LEU A 11 0.16 -7.92 -0.14
C LEU A 11 -0.06 -7.35 1.27
N THR A 12 -0.60 -6.14 1.38
CA THR A 12 -0.94 -5.53 2.67
C THR A 12 -1.84 -6.44 3.50
N LYS A 13 -2.91 -6.98 2.92
CA LYS A 13 -3.80 -7.93 3.61
C LYS A 13 -3.10 -9.22 4.01
N LYS A 14 -2.24 -9.77 3.13
CA LYS A 14 -1.45 -10.98 3.42
C LYS A 14 -0.50 -10.77 4.61
N MET A 15 0.03 -9.56 4.76
CA MET A 15 0.93 -9.17 5.86
C MET A 15 0.18 -8.74 7.14
N GLY A 16 -1.13 -9.00 7.24
CA GLY A 16 -1.94 -8.65 8.42
C GLY A 16 -2.37 -7.18 8.48
N GLY A 17 -2.14 -6.41 7.41
CA GLY A 17 -2.64 -5.05 7.29
C GLY A 17 -4.13 -4.98 6.93
N ARG A 18 -4.74 -3.81 7.15
CA ARG A 18 -6.18 -3.59 6.95
C ARG A 18 -6.46 -2.26 6.27
N PHE A 19 -7.59 -2.19 5.58
CA PHE A 19 -8.12 -0.92 5.09
C PHE A 19 -8.60 -0.07 6.28
N VAL A 20 -8.34 1.24 6.21
CA VAL A 20 -8.76 2.20 7.25
C VAL A 20 -9.84 3.13 6.72
N ARG A 21 -9.55 3.90 5.66
CA ARG A 21 -10.46 4.90 5.11
C ARG A 21 -10.11 5.26 3.67
N HIS A 22 -11.09 5.82 2.95
CA HIS A 22 -10.83 6.45 1.67
C HIS A 22 -10.20 7.83 1.88
N GLY A 23 -9.09 8.10 1.21
CA GLY A 23 -8.59 9.44 0.96
C GLY A 23 -9.09 9.98 -0.39
N ALA A 24 -8.58 11.14 -0.80
CA ALA A 24 -9.01 11.76 -2.06
C ALA A 24 -8.67 10.89 -3.29
N LYS A 25 -7.37 10.65 -3.54
CA LYS A 25 -6.89 9.81 -4.65
C LYS A 25 -6.29 8.48 -4.21
N HIS A 26 -6.10 8.31 -2.90
CA HIS A 26 -5.49 7.15 -2.27
C HIS A 26 -6.47 6.52 -1.29
N ASP A 27 -6.38 5.22 -1.10
CA ASP A 27 -6.96 4.54 0.05
C ASP A 27 -5.90 4.45 1.16
N ILE A 28 -6.31 4.67 2.41
CA ILE A 28 -5.42 4.55 3.56
C ILE A 28 -5.53 3.14 4.11
N PHE A 29 -4.39 2.47 4.20
CA PHE A 29 -4.23 1.18 4.84
C PHE A 29 -3.38 1.32 6.09
N ALA A 30 -3.52 0.39 7.02
CA ALA A 30 -2.61 0.22 8.13
C ALA A 30 -1.88 -1.11 7.98
N ASN A 31 -0.61 -1.18 8.36
CA ASN A 31 0.11 -2.44 8.50
C ASN A 31 -0.31 -3.18 9.80
N ALA A 32 0.27 -4.35 10.06
CA ALA A 32 -0.02 -5.12 11.27
C ALA A 32 0.36 -4.39 12.57
N ALA A 33 1.33 -3.47 12.53
CA ALA A 33 1.73 -2.63 13.66
C ALA A 33 0.80 -1.41 13.87
N GLY A 34 -0.17 -1.20 12.98
CA GLY A 34 -1.10 -0.07 13.03
C GLY A 34 -0.61 1.20 12.33
N GLU A 35 0.56 1.18 11.69
CA GLU A 35 1.07 2.34 10.94
C GLU A 35 0.28 2.54 9.64
N GLU A 36 -0.23 3.75 9.44
CA GLU A 36 -1.00 4.11 8.26
C GLU A 36 -0.12 4.52 7.08
N PHE A 37 -0.50 4.11 5.87
CA PHE A 37 0.12 4.51 4.62
C PHE A 37 -0.89 4.54 3.46
N PRO A 38 -0.71 5.44 2.48
CA PRO A 38 -1.59 5.54 1.32
C PRO A 38 -1.25 4.48 0.25
N ILE A 39 -2.28 3.91 -0.38
CA ILE A 39 -2.19 3.13 -1.62
C ILE A 39 -2.98 3.86 -2.72
N PRO A 40 -2.37 4.17 -3.89
CA PRO A 40 -3.07 4.84 -4.99
C PRO A 40 -4.24 4.05 -5.56
N ARG A 41 -5.33 4.74 -5.95
CA ARG A 41 -6.48 4.12 -6.63
C ARG A 41 -6.42 4.18 -8.15
N HIS A 42 -5.56 5.03 -8.71
CA HIS A 42 -5.40 5.17 -10.16
C HIS A 42 -4.22 4.33 -10.68
N PRO A 43 -4.36 3.73 -11.88
CA PRO A 43 -3.25 3.07 -12.56
C PRO A 43 -2.10 4.05 -12.81
N GLY A 44 -0.86 3.58 -12.66
CA GLY A 44 0.35 4.33 -13.00
C GLY A 44 1.06 5.06 -11.86
N ASP A 45 0.39 5.30 -10.73
CA ASP A 45 1.00 6.05 -9.60
C ASP A 45 1.75 5.18 -8.60
N LEU A 46 1.73 3.87 -8.77
CA LEU A 46 2.74 3.01 -8.17
C LEU A 46 4.01 3.07 -9.02
N SER A 47 4.77 4.15 -8.85
CA SER A 47 6.15 4.20 -9.33
C SER A 47 7.02 3.25 -8.50
N PRO A 48 8.22 2.88 -8.97
CA PRO A 48 9.15 2.05 -8.19
C PRO A 48 9.46 2.61 -6.79
N GLY A 49 9.47 3.94 -6.63
CA GLY A 49 9.68 4.58 -5.33
C GLY A 49 8.49 4.40 -4.37
N VAL A 50 7.26 4.50 -4.89
CA VAL A 50 6.03 4.27 -4.10
C VAL A 50 5.93 2.80 -3.70
N GLU A 51 6.25 1.88 -4.62
CA GLU A 51 6.34 0.45 -4.31
C GLU A 51 7.35 0.17 -3.18
N ARG A 52 8.54 0.80 -3.24
CA ARG A 52 9.56 0.64 -2.20
C ARG A 52 9.06 1.11 -0.84
N ALA A 53 8.46 2.31 -0.79
CA ALA A 53 7.91 2.85 0.45
C ALA A 53 6.82 1.95 1.06
N ILE A 54 5.96 1.36 0.23
CA ILE A 54 4.96 0.39 0.69
C ILE A 54 5.63 -0.86 1.24
N LYS A 55 6.67 -1.39 0.59
CA LYS A 55 7.42 -2.56 1.09
C LYS A 55 8.13 -2.29 2.42
N GLU A 56 8.76 -1.13 2.57
CA GLU A 56 9.37 -0.68 3.82
C GLU A 56 8.30 -0.65 4.94
N LYS A 57 7.11 -0.09 4.67
CA LYS A 57 5.99 -0.08 5.63
C LYS A 57 5.41 -1.45 5.96
N LEU A 58 5.61 -2.44 5.09
CA LEU A 58 5.21 -3.82 5.32
C LEU A 58 6.33 -4.67 5.93
N GLY A 59 7.51 -4.09 6.20
CA GLY A 59 8.66 -4.81 6.76
C GLY A 59 9.30 -5.81 5.79
N LEU A 60 9.19 -5.55 4.49
CA LEU A 60 9.74 -6.41 3.42
C LEU A 60 11.09 -5.91 2.87
N LEU A 61 11.52 -4.74 3.33
CA LEU A 61 12.80 -4.06 3.07
C LEU A 61 13.22 -3.35 4.35
#